data_AF-A0A4V0YZ31-F1
#
_entry.id   AF-A0A4V0YZ31-F1
#
_cell.length_a   1.000
_cell.length_b   1.000
_cell.length_c   1.000
_cell.angle_alpha   90.00
_cell.angle_beta   90.00
_cell.angle_gamma   90.00
#
_symmetry.space_group_name_H-M   'P 1'
#
loop_
_entity.id
_entity.type
_entity.pdbx_description
1 polymer ?
#
loop_
_entity_poly.entity_id
_entity_poly.type
_entity_poly.pdbx_seq_one_letter_code
_entity_poly.pdbx_strand_id
1 'polypeptide(L)'
;MYIYYVLRGTQGEQQVELEGDLSEELFPGLDLQNGPAIIDHLVSRGKEEGSRNVEWSECDLTDSFFDQDDNYIFFNGRWIRRSDAPWRKDRSN
;
A
#
# COMPACT_ATOMS: atom_id res chain seq x y z
N MET A 1 -8.38 -15.66 1.26
CA MET A 1 -8.44 -14.24 1.66
C MET A 1 -8.18 -13.40 0.42
N TYR A 2 -8.90 -12.30 0.25
CA TYR A 2 -8.82 -11.47 -0.94
C TYR A 2 -8.63 -10.01 -0.52
N ILE A 3 -7.56 -9.40 -1.01
CA ILE A 3 -7.27 -7.99 -0.75
C ILE A 3 -7.30 -7.26 -2.07
N TYR A 4 -8.16 -6.26 -2.16
CA TYR A 4 -8.05 -5.24 -3.20
C TYR A 4 -7.09 -4.17 -2.71
N TYR A 5 -6.21 -3.69 -3.59
CA TYR A 5 -5.27 -2.64 -3.26
C TYR A 5 -5.36 -1.48 -4.25
N VAL A 6 -5.06 -0.28 -3.75
CA VAL A 6 -4.80 0.90 -4.58
C VAL A 6 -3.50 1.53 -4.11
N LEU A 7 -2.46 1.45 -4.93
CA LEU A 7 -1.14 2.01 -4.69
C LEU A 7 -1.03 3.33 -5.46
N ARG A 8 -0.66 4.41 -4.77
CA ARG A 8 -0.55 5.75 -5.35
C ARG A 8 0.83 6.33 -5.16
N GLY A 9 1.30 7.01 -6.19
CA GLY A 9 2.63 7.60 -6.23
C GLY A 9 2.75 8.68 -7.30
N THR A 10 3.98 9.14 -7.49
CA THR A 10 4.30 10.18 -8.46
C THR A 10 5.43 9.75 -9.37
N GLN A 11 5.29 9.98 -10.67
CA GLN A 11 6.33 9.81 -11.66
C GLN A 11 6.62 11.18 -12.30
N GLY A 12 7.65 11.86 -11.81
CA GLY A 12 7.87 13.27 -12.13
C GLY A 12 6.73 14.13 -11.60
N GLU A 13 6.04 14.86 -12.49
CA GLU A 13 4.87 15.69 -12.13
C GLU A 13 3.53 14.95 -12.26
N GLN A 14 3.55 13.71 -12.75
CA GLN A 14 2.32 12.93 -12.99
C GLN A 14 2.00 12.05 -11.78
N GLN A 15 0.75 12.10 -11.32
CA GLN A 15 0.22 11.13 -10.37
C GLN A 15 -0.02 9.79 -11.07
N VAL A 16 0.43 8.72 -10.43
CA VAL A 16 0.28 7.34 -10.89
C VAL A 16 -0.49 6.57 -9.84
N GLU A 17 -1.49 5.83 -10.29
CA GLU A 17 -2.29 4.93 -9.48
C GLU A 17 -2.22 3.53 -10.10
N LEU A 18 -1.98 2.54 -9.25
CA LEU A 18 -1.99 1.13 -9.61
C LEU A 18 -2.95 0.42 -8.67
N GLU A 19 -3.97 -0.18 -9.24
CA GLU A 19 -4.96 -0.95 -8.50
C GLU A 19 -4.97 -2.42 -8.94
N GLY A 20 -5.44 -3.28 -8.06
CA GLY A 20 -5.64 -4.68 -8.41
C GLY A 20 -5.94 -5.53 -7.20
N ASP A 21 -5.84 -6.84 -7.43
CA ASP A 21 -6.29 -7.83 -6.48
C ASP A 21 -5.16 -8.76 -6.06
N LEU A 22 -5.17 -9.11 -4.79
CA LEU A 22 -4.24 -10.03 -4.16
C LEU A 22 -5.02 -11.24 -3.65
N SER A 23 -4.51 -12.42 -3.96
CA SER A 23 -4.94 -13.68 -3.39
C SER A 23 -3.73 -14.56 -3.09
N GLU A 24 -3.88 -15.51 -2.17
CA GLU A 24 -2.82 -16.48 -1.87
C GLU A 24 -2.42 -17.30 -3.10
N GLU A 25 -3.34 -17.50 -4.05
CA GLU A 25 -3.07 -18.20 -5.30
C GLU A 25 -2.16 -17.39 -6.23
N LEU A 26 -2.36 -16.07 -6.29
CA LEU A 26 -1.52 -15.17 -7.09
C LEU A 26 -0.18 -14.88 -6.40
N PHE A 27 -0.14 -14.94 -5.07
CA PHE A 27 1.01 -14.56 -4.24
C PHE A 27 1.29 -15.60 -3.14
N PRO A 28 1.79 -16.78 -3.51
CA PRO A 28 2.05 -17.85 -2.56
C PRO A 28 3.16 -17.45 -1.58
N GLY A 29 2.88 -17.55 -0.29
CA GLY A 29 3.83 -17.24 0.79
C GLY A 29 3.89 -15.76 1.20
N LEU A 30 3.07 -14.90 0.60
CA LEU A 30 2.87 -13.53 1.09
C LEU A 30 1.99 -13.55 2.34
N ASP A 31 2.47 -12.92 3.42
CA ASP A 31 1.68 -12.74 4.62
C ASP A 31 0.61 -11.65 4.40
N LEU A 32 -0.59 -12.07 3.99
CA LEU A 32 -1.71 -11.18 3.72
C LEU A 32 -2.24 -10.48 4.98
N GLN A 33 -1.79 -10.84 6.18
CA GLN A 33 -2.16 -10.13 7.42
C GLN A 33 -1.20 -8.97 7.73
N ASN A 34 -0.10 -8.84 6.99
CA ASN A 34 0.93 -7.83 7.20
C ASN A 34 0.92 -6.79 6.08
N GLY A 35 0.13 -5.73 6.26
CA GLY A 35 -0.03 -4.66 5.26
C GLY A 35 1.30 -4.08 4.73
N PRO A 36 2.27 -3.68 5.58
CA PRO A 36 3.56 -3.23 5.10
C PRO A 36 4.29 -4.23 4.20
N ALA A 37 4.29 -5.53 4.55
CA ALA A 37 4.92 -6.56 3.73
C ALA A 37 4.22 -6.74 2.36
N ILE A 38 2.88 -6.62 2.35
CA ILE A 38 2.09 -6.62 1.12
C ILE A 38 2.50 -5.44 0.22
N ILE A 39 2.58 -4.23 0.79
CA ILE A 39 2.89 -3.03 0.01
C ILE A 39 4.32 -3.08 -0.53
N ASP A 40 5.30 -3.52 0.27
CA ASP A 40 6.68 -3.68 -0.20
C ASP A 40 6.79 -4.68 -1.36
N HIS A 41 5.97 -5.74 -1.33
CA HIS A 41 5.87 -6.70 -2.43
C HIS A 41 5.29 -6.05 -3.69
N LEU A 42 4.18 -5.30 -3.56
CA LEU A 42 3.53 -4.58 -4.66
C LEU A 42 4.48 -3.56 -5.32
N VAL A 43 5.18 -2.77 -4.52
CA VAL A 43 6.17 -1.79 -4.99
C VAL A 43 7.30 -2.48 -5.76
N SER A 44 7.77 -3.63 -5.26
CA SER A 44 8.83 -4.41 -5.92
C SER A 44 8.37 -4.94 -7.27
N ARG A 45 7.16 -5.52 -7.33
CA ARG A 45 6.55 -6.00 -8.56
C ARG A 45 6.32 -4.88 -9.58
N GLY A 46 5.80 -3.73 -9.14
CA GLY A 46 5.61 -2.57 -10.02
C GLY A 46 6.90 -2.11 -10.68
N LYS A 47 8.05 -2.19 -9.99
CA LYS A 47 9.36 -1.90 -10.58
C LYS A 47 9.78 -2.92 -11.65
N GLU A 48 9.35 -4.17 -11.55
CA GLU A 48 9.59 -5.19 -12.58
C GLU A 48 8.69 -4.98 -13.80
N GLU A 49 7.43 -4.57 -13.58
CA GLU A 49 6.40 -4.34 -14.61
C GLU A 49 6.51 -2.98 -15.33
N GLY A 50 7.51 -2.14 -14.99
CA GLY A 50 7.83 -0.92 -15.72
C GLY A 50 7.64 0.39 -14.94
N SER A 51 7.11 0.34 -13.72
CA SER A 51 6.93 1.49 -12.83
C SER A 51 8.20 1.87 -12.06
N ARG A 52 9.39 1.72 -12.68
CA ARG A 52 10.69 1.91 -12.00
C ARG A 52 10.94 3.32 -11.47
N ASN A 53 10.28 4.31 -12.06
CA ASN A 53 10.45 5.73 -11.72
C ASN A 53 9.25 6.31 -10.97
N VAL A 54 8.37 5.46 -10.43
CA VAL A 54 7.26 5.90 -9.58
C VAL A 54 7.72 5.93 -8.14
N GLU A 55 7.60 7.09 -7.50
CA GLU A 55 7.75 7.26 -6.06
C GLU A 55 6.39 7.00 -5.39
N TRP A 56 6.21 5.78 -4.90
CA TRP A 56 4.99 5.38 -4.20
C TRP A 56 4.95 6.01 -2.80
N SER A 57 3.80 6.58 -2.44
CA SER A 57 3.64 7.36 -1.21
C SER A 57 2.44 6.93 -0.38
N GLU A 58 1.42 6.32 -0.99
CA GLU A 58 0.18 5.92 -0.32
C GLU A 58 -0.30 4.57 -0.84
N CYS A 59 -0.93 3.78 0.03
CA CYS A 59 -1.58 2.53 -0.38
C CYS A 59 -2.85 2.30 0.44
N ASP A 60 -3.96 2.02 -0.23
CA ASP A 60 -5.16 1.46 0.40
C ASP A 60 -5.15 -0.04 0.25
N LEU A 61 -5.41 -0.75 1.35
CA LEU A 61 -5.68 -2.19 1.35
C LEU A 61 -7.10 -2.39 1.88
N THR A 62 -7.96 -2.98 1.04
CA THR A 62 -9.34 -3.32 1.37
C THR A 62 -9.48 -4.84 1.37
N ASP A 63 -9.67 -5.43 2.55
CA ASP A 63 -9.99 -6.85 2.66
C ASP A 63 -11.51 -7.05 2.65
N SER A 64 -11.97 -7.93 1.77
CA SER A 64 -13.32 -8.50 1.73
C SER A 64 -13.85 -9.03 3.07
N PHE A 65 -12.99 -9.41 4.02
CA PHE A 65 -13.40 -9.95 5.33
C PHE A 65 -13.57 -8.91 6.44
N PHE A 66 -12.83 -7.80 6.41
CA PHE A 66 -12.78 -6.86 7.54
C PHE A 66 -13.62 -5.60 7.34
N ASP A 67 -14.12 -5.32 6.12
CA ASP A 67 -14.88 -4.10 5.80
C ASP A 67 -14.13 -2.83 6.30
N GLN A 68 -12.80 -2.92 6.31
CA GLN A 68 -11.91 -1.98 6.97
C GLN A 68 -10.84 -1.58 5.95
N ASP A 69 -10.94 -0.34 5.48
CA ASP A 69 -9.93 0.27 4.63
C ASP A 69 -8.72 0.63 5.50
N ASP A 70 -7.67 -0.20 5.40
CA ASP A 70 -6.38 0.16 5.98
C ASP A 70 -5.64 1.06 4.98
N ASN A 71 -5.61 2.36 5.28
CA ASN A 71 -4.79 3.30 4.53
C ASN A 71 -3.37 3.35 5.11
N TYR A 72 -2.38 3.16 4.25
CA TYR A 72 -0.95 3.24 4.54
C TYR A 72 -0.31 4.40 3.80
N ILE A 73 0.79 4.86 4.38
CA ILE A 73 1.62 5.92 3.83
C ILE A 73 3.09 5.57 3.98
N PHE A 74 3.90 6.00 3.03
CA PHE A 74 5.34 5.88 3.11
C PHE A 74 5.89 7.06 3.91
N PHE A 75 6.38 6.80 5.11
CA PHE A 75 6.89 7.82 6.01
C PHE A 75 8.18 7.37 6.68
N ASN A 76 9.20 8.23 6.65
CA ASN A 76 10.51 7.99 7.26
C ASN A 76 11.14 6.65 6.82
N GLY A 77 11.04 6.34 5.52
CA GLY A 77 11.66 5.15 4.92
C GLY A 77 10.92 3.82 5.15
N ARG A 78 9.68 3.86 5.68
CA ARG A 78 8.85 2.66 5.88
C ARG A 78 7.37 2.94 5.65
N TRP A 79 6.62 1.89 5.31
CA TRP A 79 5.17 1.93 5.28
C TRP A 79 4.60 1.87 6.70
N ILE A 80 3.71 2.79 7.03
CA ILE A 80 2.97 2.81 8.30
C ILE A 80 1.49 3.00 8.01
N ARG A 81 0.62 2.44 8.87
CA ARG A 81 -0.80 2.80 8.83
C ARG A 81 -0.95 4.29 9.08
N ARG A 82 -1.79 4.96 8.30
CA ARG A 82 -2.05 6.41 8.45
C ARG A 82 -2.62 6.75 9.83
N SER A 83 -3.33 5.83 10.48
CA SER A 83 -3.78 5.96 11.88
C SER A 83 -2.63 6.07 12.88
N ASP A 84 -1.52 5.42 12.60
CA ASP A 84 -0.38 5.27 13.51
C ASP A 84 0.66 6.38 13.29
N ALA A 85 0.46 7.19 12.26
CA ALA A 85 1.33 8.28 11.89
C ALA A 85 1.34 9.38 12.98
N PRO A 86 2.54 9.84 13.41
CA PRO A 86 2.70 10.67 14.60
C PRO A 86 1.95 12.01 14.55
N TRP A 87 1.66 12.55 13.36
CA TRP A 87 0.94 13.82 13.20
C TRP A 87 -0.57 13.73 13.47
N ARG A 88 -1.15 12.53 13.63
CA ARG A 88 -2.56 12.38 14.06
C ARG A 88 -2.75 12.49 15.58
N LYS A 89 -1.70 12.39 16.40
CA LYS A 89 -1.82 12.60 17.85
C LYS A 89 -1.99 14.08 18.24
N ASP A 90 -1.77 15.02 17.31
CA ASP A 90 -1.91 16.47 17.55
C ASP A 90 -3.29 17.05 17.15
N ARG A 91 -4.27 16.24 16.71
CA ARG A 91 -5.67 16.70 16.62
C ARG A 91 -6.45 16.34 17.87
N SER A 92 -5.99 16.86 19.00
CA SER A 92 -6.87 17.18 20.12
C SER A 92 -7.22 18.66 20.01
N ASN A 93 -8.31 19.00 19.35
CA ASN A 93 -9.03 20.24 19.59
C ASN A 93 -10.51 20.07 19.26
#